data_AF-A0A852Z3B4-F1
#
_entry.id   AF-A0A852Z3B4-F1
#
_cell.length_a   1.000
_cell.length_b   1.000
_cell.length_c   1.000
_cell.angle_alpha   90.00
_cell.angle_beta   90.00
_cell.angle_gamma   90.00
#
_symmetry.space_group_name_H-M   'P 1'
#
loop_
_entity.id
_entity.type
_entity.pdbx_description
1 polymer ?
#
loop_
_entity_poly.entity_id
_entity_poly.type
_entity_poly.pdbx_seq_one_letter_code
_entity_poly.pdbx_strand_id
1 'polypeptide(L)'
;MDITIAESVVRTATGSTDSDLVDEIALVLYRHSAFSSELADSAGRGLLSAEEVTEVSARAHAATEREIQRVLDTAVREERHPVAPSPRKQPAVETCETSSRSSSRTAATMLGVHP
;
A
#
# COMPACT_ATOMS: atom_id res chain seq x y z
N MET A 1 -6.63 -19.18 -15.20
CA MET A 1 -7.82 -18.44 -15.67
C MET A 1 -7.94 -17.10 -14.94
N ASP A 2 -7.65 -17.06 -13.63
CA ASP A 2 -7.80 -15.81 -12.85
C ASP A 2 -6.79 -14.73 -13.21
N ILE A 3 -5.55 -15.10 -13.59
CA ILE A 3 -4.51 -14.15 -14.03
C ILE A 3 -4.95 -13.34 -15.26
N THR A 4 -5.55 -13.98 -16.26
CA THR A 4 -6.03 -13.29 -17.47
C THR A 4 -7.19 -12.34 -17.17
N ILE A 5 -8.02 -12.66 -16.19
CA ILE A 5 -9.11 -11.79 -15.73
C ILE A 5 -8.51 -10.61 -14.96
N ALA A 6 -7.59 -10.86 -14.03
CA ALA A 6 -6.90 -9.84 -13.26
C ALA A 6 -6.17 -8.84 -14.16
N GLU A 7 -5.43 -9.32 -15.16
CA GLU A 7 -4.77 -8.49 -16.16
C GLU A 7 -5.77 -7.63 -16.95
N SER A 8 -6.91 -8.20 -17.35
CA SER A 8 -7.96 -7.44 -18.03
C SER A 8 -8.56 -6.35 -17.14
N VAL A 9 -8.78 -6.64 -15.85
CA VAL A 9 -9.30 -5.67 -14.88
C VAL A 9 -8.31 -4.53 -14.69
N VAL A 10 -7.04 -4.83 -14.40
CA VAL A 10 -5.99 -3.82 -14.22
C VAL A 10 -5.84 -2.97 -15.48
N ARG A 11 -5.71 -3.60 -16.66
CA ARG A 11 -5.62 -2.88 -17.94
C ARG A 11 -6.80 -1.96 -18.18
N THR A 12 -8.01 -2.41 -17.88
CA THR A 12 -9.22 -1.60 -18.11
C THR A 12 -9.29 -0.43 -17.14
N ALA A 13 -8.88 -0.62 -15.89
CA ALA A 13 -8.98 0.39 -14.83
C ALA A 13 -7.86 1.44 -14.90
N THR A 14 -6.63 1.03 -15.21
CA THR A 14 -5.44 1.89 -15.12
C THR A 14 -4.79 2.17 -16.47
N GLY A 15 -5.09 1.37 -17.50
CA GLY A 15 -4.39 1.42 -18.79
C GLY A 15 -3.00 0.75 -18.77
N SER A 16 -2.63 0.10 -17.64
CA SER A 16 -1.33 -0.56 -17.43
C SER A 16 -1.47 -2.09 -17.31
N THR A 17 -0.36 -2.80 -17.34
CA THR A 17 -0.25 -4.23 -17.02
C THR A 17 0.80 -4.44 -15.94
N ASP A 18 0.74 -3.61 -14.89
CA ASP A 18 1.60 -3.72 -13.72
C ASP A 18 1.43 -5.10 -13.08
N SER A 19 2.53 -5.86 -13.00
CA SER A 19 2.53 -7.24 -12.54
C SER A 19 2.10 -7.37 -11.09
N ASP A 20 2.49 -6.43 -10.23
CA ASP A 20 2.24 -6.52 -8.79
C ASP A 20 0.74 -6.29 -8.53
N LEU A 21 0.17 -5.31 -9.22
CA LEU A 21 -1.28 -5.08 -9.25
C LEU A 21 -2.07 -6.28 -9.79
N VAL A 22 -1.58 -6.89 -10.87
CA VAL A 22 -2.20 -8.09 -11.44
C VAL A 22 -2.18 -9.25 -10.44
N ASP A 23 -1.07 -9.44 -9.73
CA ASP A 23 -0.95 -10.48 -8.70
C ASP A 23 -1.87 -10.22 -7.51
N GLU A 24 -2.02 -8.97 -7.06
CA GLU A 24 -2.96 -8.61 -5.99
C GLU A 24 -4.41 -8.88 -6.38
N ILE A 25 -4.83 -8.47 -7.58
CA ILE A 25 -6.18 -8.74 -8.08
C ILE A 25 -6.39 -10.24 -8.28
N ALA A 26 -5.40 -10.96 -8.82
CA ALA A 26 -5.47 -12.41 -8.98
C ALA A 26 -5.63 -13.12 -7.64
N LEU A 27 -4.96 -12.65 -6.58
CA LEU A 27 -5.10 -13.19 -5.22
C LEU A 27 -6.52 -12.98 -4.67
N VAL A 28 -7.11 -11.81 -4.89
CA VAL A 28 -8.49 -11.51 -4.48
C VAL A 28 -9.48 -12.45 -5.20
N LEU A 29 -9.32 -12.62 -6.53
CA LEU A 29 -10.14 -13.54 -7.32
C LEU A 29 -9.97 -15.00 -6.88
N TYR A 30 -8.74 -15.42 -6.59
CA TYR A 30 -8.44 -16.76 -6.09
C TYR A 30 -9.17 -17.05 -4.76
N ARG A 31 -9.13 -16.10 -3.82
CA ARG A 31 -9.86 -16.22 -2.54
C ARG A 31 -11.37 -16.33 -2.75
N HIS A 32 -11.93 -15.54 -3.65
CA HIS A 32 -13.35 -15.61 -4.00
C HIS A 32 -13.73 -16.98 -4.61
N SER A 33 -12.87 -17.53 -5.47
CA SER A 33 -13.08 -18.84 -6.09
C SER A 33 -13.04 -19.96 -5.05
N ALA A 34 -12.07 -19.94 -4.14
CA ALA A 34 -11.99 -20.89 -3.03
C ALA A 34 -13.25 -20.84 -2.14
N PHE A 35 -13.67 -19.64 -1.75
CA PHE A 35 -14.90 -19.45 -0.98
C PHE A 35 -16.15 -19.98 -1.71
N SER A 36 -16.27 -19.68 -3.00
CA SER A 36 -17.40 -20.14 -3.82
C SER A 36 -17.44 -21.67 -3.93
N SER A 37 -16.27 -22.31 -3.99
CA SER A 37 -16.15 -23.77 -3.98
C SER A 37 -16.62 -24.37 -2.66
N GLU A 38 -16.23 -23.78 -1.52
CA GLU A 38 -16.68 -24.22 -0.19
C GLU A 38 -18.18 -24.02 0.02
N LEU A 39 -18.72 -22.91 -0.49
CA LEU A 39 -20.15 -22.63 -0.47
C LEU A 39 -20.92 -23.67 -1.30
N ALA A 40 -20.40 -24.03 -2.47
CA ALA A 40 -20.98 -25.06 -3.32
C ALA A 40 -20.94 -26.45 -2.67
N ASP A 41 -19.83 -26.83 -2.01
CA ASP A 41 -19.74 -28.09 -1.25
C ASP A 41 -20.76 -28.12 -0.09
N SER A 42 -20.88 -27.01 0.64
CA SER A 42 -21.86 -26.87 1.74
C SER A 42 -23.30 -27.01 1.25
N ALA A 43 -23.61 -26.39 0.11
CA ALA A 43 -24.91 -26.52 -0.55
C ALA A 43 -25.17 -27.95 -1.04
N GLY A 44 -24.17 -28.60 -1.66
CA GLY A 44 -24.25 -29.97 -2.14
C GLY A 44 -24.46 -31.00 -1.02
N ARG A 45 -23.96 -30.70 0.19
CA ARG A 45 -24.22 -31.47 1.42
C ARG A 45 -25.56 -31.18 2.07
N GLY A 46 -26.32 -30.21 1.56
CA GLY A 46 -27.60 -29.78 2.13
C GLY A 46 -27.47 -29.04 3.46
N LEU A 47 -26.31 -28.45 3.76
CA LEU A 47 -26.07 -27.68 4.98
C LEU A 47 -26.68 -26.27 4.93
N LEU A 48 -27.01 -25.81 3.72
CA LEU A 48 -27.57 -24.49 3.45
C LEU A 48 -28.78 -24.63 2.51
N SER A 49 -29.78 -23.79 2.72
CA SER A 49 -30.89 -23.62 1.79
C SER A 49 -30.46 -22.85 0.53
N ALA A 50 -31.25 -22.97 -0.54
CA ALA A 50 -30.99 -22.24 -1.78
C ALA A 50 -31.01 -20.71 -1.59
N GLU A 51 -31.84 -20.20 -0.68
CA GLU A 51 -31.93 -18.78 -0.36
C GLU A 51 -30.66 -18.31 0.37
N GLU A 52 -30.19 -19.06 1.36
CA GLU A 52 -28.94 -18.76 2.08
C GLU A 52 -27.73 -18.79 1.15
N VAL A 53 -27.64 -19.78 0.26
CA VAL A 53 -26.55 -19.85 -0.75
C VAL A 53 -26.55 -18.59 -1.62
N THR A 54 -27.73 -18.17 -2.08
CA THR A 54 -27.88 -16.98 -2.93
C THR A 54 -27.46 -15.72 -2.18
N GLU A 55 -27.92 -15.53 -0.95
CA GLU A 55 -27.59 -14.37 -0.13
C GLU A 55 -26.09 -14.31 0.19
N VAL A 56 -25.51 -15.43 0.60
CA VAL A 56 -24.08 -15.55 0.93
C VAL A 56 -23.22 -15.30 -0.31
N SER A 57 -23.58 -15.89 -1.46
CA SER A 57 -22.88 -15.67 -2.72
C SER A 57 -22.91 -14.20 -3.15
N ALA A 58 -24.07 -13.54 -3.05
CA ALA A 58 -24.22 -12.12 -3.39
C ALA A 58 -23.35 -11.22 -2.49
N ARG A 59 -23.35 -11.49 -1.18
CA ARG A 59 -22.49 -10.77 -0.23
C ARG A 59 -21.01 -10.96 -0.51
N ALA A 60 -20.60 -12.20 -0.82
CA ALA A 60 -19.22 -12.50 -1.17
C ALA A 60 -18.78 -11.77 -2.44
N HIS A 61 -19.63 -11.73 -3.47
CA HIS A 61 -19.34 -11.01 -4.71
C HIS A 61 -19.18 -9.51 -4.46
N ALA A 62 -20.11 -8.88 -3.73
CA ALA A 62 -20.03 -7.47 -3.38
C ALA A 62 -18.81 -7.14 -2.50
N ALA A 63 -18.35 -8.08 -1.65
CA ALA A 63 -17.13 -7.90 -0.87
C ALA A 63 -15.88 -7.94 -1.76
N THR A 64 -15.81 -8.90 -2.69
CA THR A 64 -14.73 -9.03 -3.68
C THR A 64 -14.62 -7.80 -4.57
N GLU A 65 -15.74 -7.28 -5.09
CA GLU A 65 -15.76 -6.05 -5.89
C GLU A 65 -15.18 -4.85 -5.12
N ARG A 66 -15.58 -4.68 -3.85
CA ARG A 66 -15.04 -3.60 -3.01
C ARG A 66 -13.55 -3.76 -2.75
N GLU A 67 -13.05 -4.99 -2.62
CA GLU A 67 -11.63 -5.25 -2.41
C GLU A 67 -10.81 -4.93 -3.66
N ILE A 68 -11.28 -5.36 -4.82
CA ILE A 68 -10.71 -5.00 -6.13
C ILE A 68 -10.66 -3.47 -6.28
N GLN A 69 -11.76 -2.77 -5.98
CA GLN A 69 -11.79 -1.32 -6.07
C GLN A 69 -10.78 -0.65 -5.13
N ARG A 70 -10.60 -1.18 -3.91
CA ARG A 70 -9.61 -0.66 -2.95
C ARG A 70 -8.18 -0.82 -3.45
N VAL A 71 -7.84 -1.98 -4.03
CA VAL A 71 -6.52 -2.23 -4.62
C VAL A 71 -6.25 -1.22 -5.74
N LEU A 72 -7.21 -1.07 -6.67
CA LEU A 72 -7.10 -0.13 -7.78
C LEU A 72 -6.99 1.33 -7.31
N ASP A 73 -7.81 1.76 -6.35
CA ASP A 73 -7.79 3.11 -5.78
C ASP A 73 -6.45 3.42 -5.10
N THR A 74 -5.84 2.42 -4.47
CA THR A 74 -4.55 2.56 -3.77
C THR A 74 -3.43 2.79 -4.77
N ALA A 75 -3.35 1.97 -5.83
CA ALA A 75 -2.35 2.14 -6.86
C ALA A 75 -2.47 3.47 -7.63
N VAL A 76 -3.70 3.90 -7.96
CA VAL A 76 -3.92 5.21 -8.59
C VAL A 76 -3.47 6.37 -7.70
N ARG A 77 -3.58 6.24 -6.38
CA ARG A 77 -3.09 7.26 -5.44
C ARG A 77 -1.58 7.26 -5.33
N GLU A 78 -0.94 6.10 -5.33
CA GLU A 78 0.53 5.97 -5.29
C GLU A 78 1.17 6.56 -6.56
N GLU A 79 0.59 6.34 -7.74
CA GLU A 79 1.05 6.97 -8.98
C GLU A 79 0.88 8.50 -9.00
N ARG A 80 -0.11 9.03 -8.27
CA ARG A 80 -0.44 10.47 -8.23
C ARG A 80 0.28 11.25 -7.14
N HIS A 81 1.19 10.65 -6.39
CA HIS A 81 2.09 11.40 -5.50
C HIS A 81 3.37 11.79 -6.25
N PRO A 82 3.49 13.02 -6.78
CA PRO A 82 4.82 13.58 -6.97
C PRO A 82 5.45 13.64 -5.59
N VAL A 83 6.59 12.96 -5.43
CA VAL A 83 7.45 13.11 -4.26
C VAL A 83 7.58 14.61 -4.00
N ALA A 84 6.92 15.11 -2.95
CA ALA A 84 7.09 16.49 -2.55
C ALA A 84 8.59 16.67 -2.28
N PRO A 85 9.27 17.65 -2.90
CA PRO A 85 10.68 17.86 -2.62
C PRO A 85 10.79 18.13 -1.12
N SER A 86 11.49 17.21 -0.43
CA SER A 86 11.83 17.35 0.97
C SER A 86 12.28 18.79 1.23
N PRO A 87 11.75 19.49 2.26
CA PRO A 87 12.28 20.79 2.60
C PRO A 87 13.75 20.57 2.95
N ARG A 88 14.64 20.98 2.04
CA ARG A 88 16.08 21.05 2.28
C ARG A 88 16.23 21.77 3.61
N LYS A 89 16.69 21.02 4.62
CA LYS A 89 17.01 21.55 5.93
C LYS A 89 17.89 22.77 5.70
N GLN A 90 17.34 23.92 6.06
CA GLN A 90 18.03 25.20 6.11
C GLN A 90 19.30 25.04 6.98
N PRO A 91 20.36 25.83 6.71
CA PRO A 91 21.63 25.70 7.41
C PRO A 91 21.43 25.91 8.92
N ALA A 92 22.10 25.08 9.72
CA ALA A 92 22.10 25.19 11.18
C ALA A 92 22.66 26.55 11.59
N VAL A 93 21.78 27.50 11.89
CA VAL A 93 22.11 28.72 12.61
C VAL A 93 21.79 28.45 14.07
N GLU A 94 22.79 27.96 14.79
CA GLU A 94 22.77 27.98 16.26
C GLU A 94 23.01 29.41 16.72
N THR A 95 21.95 30.11 17.10
CA THR A 95 22.07 31.32 17.92
C THR A 95 21.59 31.00 19.32
N CYS A 96 22.53 30.54 20.17
CA CYS A 96 22.37 30.62 21.62
C CYS A 96 22.46 32.10 22.01
N GLU A 97 21.32 32.74 22.26
CA GLU A 97 21.31 33.94 23.06
C GLU A 97 21.59 33.56 24.52
N THR A 98 22.79 33.88 25.01
CA THR A 98 22.96 34.34 26.37
C THR A 98 24.22 35.19 26.50
N SER A 99 23.99 36.34 27.10
CA SER A 99 24.86 37.50 27.24
C SER A 99 26.26 37.21 27.82
N SER A 100 27.27 37.83 27.20
CA SER A 100 28.43 38.49 27.81
C SER A 100 29.36 37.71 28.75
N ARG A 101 30.57 37.36 28.26
CA ARG A 101 31.87 37.89 28.76
C ARG A 101 33.07 37.14 28.17
N SER A 102 33.93 37.89 27.49
CA SER A 102 35.40 37.88 27.60
C SER A 102 36.13 36.56 27.89
N SER A 103 36.78 35.97 26.87
CA SER A 103 38.24 35.78 26.88
C SER A 103 38.75 35.11 25.61
N SER A 104 39.76 35.76 25.04
CA SER A 104 40.65 35.26 23.99
C SER A 104 41.22 33.88 24.35
N ARG A 105 40.96 32.85 23.52
CA ARG A 105 41.90 31.75 23.30
C ARG A 105 41.57 30.95 22.04
N THR A 106 42.48 31.06 21.08
CA THR A 106 42.49 30.44 19.75
C THR A 106 42.48 28.91 19.80
N ALA A 107 41.71 28.28 18.90
CA ALA A 107 41.55 26.83 18.73
C ALA A 107 42.79 26.08 18.19
N ALA A 108 43.99 26.69 18.22
CA ALA A 108 45.24 26.06 17.78
C ALA A 108 45.84 25.07 18.79
N THR A 109 45.22 24.90 19.97
CA THR A 109 45.75 24.06 21.06
C THR A 109 45.09 22.67 21.15
N MET A 110 44.07 22.36 20.33
CA MET A 110 43.38 21.05 20.38
C MET A 110 43.91 20.00 19.41
N LEU A 111 44.90 20.34 18.56
CA LEU A 111 45.49 19.39 17.62
C LEU A 111 46.59 18.52 18.22
N GLY A 112 46.79 18.51 19.54
CA GLY A 112 47.42 17.40 20.26
C GLY A 112 48.77 16.89 19.71
N VAL A 113 49.52 17.71 18.96
CA VAL A 113 50.90 17.43 18.60
C VAL A 113 51.74 18.04 19.71
N HIS A 114 52.20 17.21 20.64
CA HIS A 114 53.34 17.58 21.48
C HIS A 114 54.65 17.27 20.72
N PRO A 115 55.75 17.95 21.07
CA PRO A 115 56.97 18.08 20.24
C PRO A 115 57.59 16.76 19.79
#